data_AF-A0A962Q6M8-F1
#
_entry.id   AF-A0A962Q6M8-F1
#
_cell.length_a   1.000
_cell.length_b   1.000
_cell.length_c   1.000
_cell.angle_alpha   90.00
_cell.angle_beta   90.00
_cell.angle_gamma   90.00
#
_symmetry.space_group_name_H-M   'P 1'
#
loop_
_entity.id
_entity.type
_entity.pdbx_description
1 polymer ?
#
loop_
_entity_poly.entity_id
_entity_poly.type
_entity_poly.pdbx_seq_one_letter_code
_entity_poly.pdbx_strand_id
1 'polypeptide(L)'
;MSRAEMDALGWDSCDVIIVTGDAYVDHPSFGMAVIGRLLEAQGFRVGIIAQPQWDSAEPFKVLGRPNLFFGVAAGNMDSMINRYTADRKRRNDDAYTPGNEGDKRPDRAVIVYSQRLREAYRDVPLVIGGIEASLRRIAHYDYWSDKVRRSILLDSRADLLLYGNAERAIVDIAHRLAGGEPIHTVRDLRGTAFVRKRIPAGWEAIDSTSIDIVGPISAPVNPYIDTGSASCATTVAGAALVAAEPVTLVGAAGGAAQTVLRIPAYEQVKSDSALYAHASRILHKETNPYNARPLVQAHGDREVWLNAPPIPLETDELDAV
;
A
#
# COMPACT_ATOMS: atom_id res chain seq x y z
N MET A 1 -24.47 -10.53 -5.88
CA MET A 1 -25.33 -10.43 -4.70
C MET A 1 -26.27 -9.25 -4.82
N SER A 2 -27.56 -9.51 -5.08
CA SER A 2 -28.65 -8.52 -5.05
C SER A 2 -29.41 -8.57 -3.72
N ARG A 3 -30.23 -7.55 -3.42
CA ARG A 3 -31.11 -7.59 -2.23
C ARG A 3 -32.06 -8.79 -2.27
N ALA A 4 -32.57 -9.15 -3.44
CA ALA A 4 -33.42 -10.33 -3.61
C ALA A 4 -32.69 -11.64 -3.30
N GLU A 5 -31.40 -11.72 -3.65
CA GLU A 5 -30.55 -12.87 -3.29
C GLU A 5 -30.31 -12.92 -1.78
N MET A 6 -30.10 -11.78 -1.11
CA MET A 6 -30.02 -11.72 0.37
C MET A 6 -31.31 -12.24 1.01
N ASP A 7 -32.47 -11.79 0.51
CA ASP A 7 -33.76 -12.21 1.05
C ASP A 7 -33.99 -13.72 0.84
N ALA A 8 -33.56 -14.28 -0.30
CA ALA A 8 -33.61 -15.72 -0.57
C ALA A 8 -32.68 -16.53 0.35
N LEU A 9 -31.53 -15.97 0.75
CA LEU A 9 -30.61 -16.54 1.74
C LEU A 9 -31.05 -16.31 3.19
N GLY A 10 -32.14 -15.56 3.41
CA GLY A 10 -32.63 -15.19 4.74
C GLY A 10 -31.73 -14.17 5.46
N TRP A 11 -30.92 -13.41 4.71
CA TRP A 11 -30.00 -12.41 5.27
C TRP A 11 -30.70 -11.07 5.44
N ASP A 12 -30.69 -10.55 6.67
CA ASP A 12 -31.13 -9.20 6.96
C ASP A 12 -30.12 -8.13 6.49
N SER A 13 -28.84 -8.45 6.61
CA SER A 13 -27.68 -7.58 6.39
C SER A 13 -26.45 -8.37 5.93
N CYS A 14 -25.49 -7.69 5.30
CA CYS A 14 -24.15 -8.23 5.05
C CYS A 14 -23.22 -7.89 6.21
N ASP A 15 -22.25 -8.74 6.51
CA ASP A 15 -21.18 -8.43 7.45
C ASP A 15 -20.09 -7.59 6.79
N VAL A 16 -19.75 -7.92 5.55
CA VAL A 16 -18.79 -7.19 4.71
C VAL A 16 -19.44 -6.88 3.37
N ILE A 17 -19.24 -5.65 2.88
CA ILE A 17 -19.64 -5.28 1.52
C ILE A 17 -18.40 -4.84 0.74
N ILE A 18 -18.11 -5.51 -0.37
CA ILE A 18 -17.01 -5.18 -1.28
C ILE A 18 -17.56 -4.38 -2.45
N VAL A 19 -16.97 -3.21 -2.70
CA VAL A 19 -17.26 -2.38 -3.87
C VAL A 19 -16.10 -2.48 -4.86
N THR A 20 -16.42 -2.88 -6.08
CA THR A 20 -15.42 -3.12 -7.13
C THR A 20 -15.73 -2.34 -8.42
N GLY A 21 -14.67 -1.94 -9.12
CA GLY A 21 -14.77 -1.31 -10.44
C GLY A 21 -14.92 -2.29 -11.61
N ASP A 22 -14.73 -3.58 -11.38
CA ASP A 22 -14.97 -4.64 -12.37
C ASP A 22 -16.42 -5.15 -12.27
N ALA A 23 -16.87 -5.84 -13.32
CA ALA A 23 -17.98 -6.78 -13.22
C ALA A 23 -17.71 -7.82 -12.11
N TYR A 24 -18.79 -8.31 -11.50
CA TYR A 24 -18.68 -9.51 -10.67
C TYR A 24 -18.70 -10.75 -11.57
N VAL A 25 -17.59 -11.48 -11.57
CA VAL A 25 -17.45 -12.79 -12.19
C VAL A 25 -16.86 -13.71 -11.13
N ASP A 26 -17.58 -14.77 -10.80
CA ASP A 26 -17.16 -15.75 -9.79
C ASP A 26 -16.08 -16.68 -10.38
N HIS A 27 -14.86 -16.16 -10.50
CA HIS A 27 -13.72 -16.84 -11.13
C HIS A 27 -12.42 -16.43 -10.43
N PRO A 28 -11.43 -17.35 -10.27
CA PRO A 28 -10.18 -17.09 -9.55
C PRO A 28 -9.32 -15.97 -10.18
N SER A 29 -9.56 -15.62 -11.45
CA SER A 29 -8.89 -14.47 -12.08
C SER A 29 -9.44 -13.10 -11.63
N PHE A 30 -10.49 -13.07 -10.81
CA PHE A 30 -11.10 -11.87 -10.25
C PHE A 30 -10.83 -11.79 -8.76
N GLY A 31 -9.86 -10.95 -8.36
CA GLY A 31 -9.39 -10.91 -6.98
C GLY A 31 -10.51 -10.58 -5.97
N MET A 32 -11.50 -9.79 -6.37
CA MET A 32 -12.63 -9.45 -5.47
C MET A 32 -13.62 -10.61 -5.30
N ALA A 33 -13.73 -11.50 -6.28
CA ALA A 33 -14.50 -12.74 -6.14
C ALA A 33 -13.79 -13.68 -5.17
N VAL A 34 -12.48 -13.87 -5.35
CA VAL A 34 -11.62 -14.67 -4.45
C VAL A 34 -11.71 -14.18 -3.01
N ILE A 35 -11.48 -12.88 -2.78
CA ILE A 35 -11.59 -12.30 -1.43
C ILE A 35 -13.00 -12.45 -0.84
N GLY A 36 -14.04 -12.31 -1.69
CA GLY A 36 -15.41 -12.54 -1.26
C GLY A 36 -15.64 -13.98 -0.79
N ARG A 37 -15.22 -14.97 -1.59
CA ARG A 37 -15.33 -16.41 -1.26
C ARG A 37 -14.50 -16.78 -0.04
N LEU A 38 -13.30 -16.23 0.09
CA LEU A 38 -12.46 -16.43 1.27
C LEU A 38 -13.18 -15.96 2.54
N LEU A 39 -13.78 -14.77 2.53
CA LEU A 39 -14.52 -14.24 3.68
C LEU A 39 -15.81 -15.06 3.95
N GLU A 40 -16.50 -15.53 2.91
CA GLU A 40 -17.63 -16.45 3.08
C GLU A 40 -17.21 -17.79 3.70
N ALA A 41 -16.05 -18.33 3.31
CA ALA A 41 -15.49 -19.54 3.88
C ALA A 41 -15.12 -19.38 5.37
N GLN A 42 -14.88 -18.15 5.82
CA GLN A 42 -14.72 -17.80 7.25
C GLN A 42 -16.06 -17.64 7.99
N GLY A 43 -17.19 -17.81 7.30
CA GLY A 43 -18.53 -17.72 7.87
C GLY A 43 -19.17 -16.33 7.82
N PHE A 44 -18.57 -15.37 7.11
CA PHE A 44 -19.13 -14.02 6.98
C PHE A 44 -20.13 -13.91 5.82
N ARG A 45 -21.15 -13.07 5.97
CA ARG A 45 -22.08 -12.73 4.90
C ARG A 45 -21.49 -11.62 4.04
N VAL A 46 -21.14 -11.92 2.79
CA VAL A 46 -20.42 -10.98 1.93
C VAL A 46 -21.27 -10.48 0.77
N GLY A 47 -21.50 -9.17 0.72
CA GLY A 47 -22.12 -8.50 -0.41
C GLY A 47 -21.08 -7.95 -1.39
N ILE A 48 -21.38 -7.97 -2.70
CA ILE A 48 -20.54 -7.34 -3.71
C ILE A 48 -21.36 -6.35 -4.53
N ILE A 49 -20.92 -5.08 -4.55
CA ILE A 49 -21.45 -4.03 -5.41
C ILE A 49 -20.46 -3.81 -6.55
N ALA A 50 -20.80 -4.34 -7.73
CA ALA A 50 -19.97 -4.23 -8.94
C ALA A 50 -20.40 -3.03 -9.79
N GLN A 51 -19.44 -2.19 -10.18
CA GLN A 51 -19.64 -1.04 -11.07
C GLN A 51 -20.81 -0.12 -10.70
N PRO A 52 -20.92 0.32 -9.42
CA PRO A 52 -21.96 1.26 -9.06
C PRO A 52 -21.78 2.58 -9.82
N GLN A 53 -22.90 3.17 -10.26
CA GLN A 53 -22.87 4.55 -10.76
C GLN A 53 -22.42 5.50 -9.63
N TRP A 54 -21.58 6.48 -9.97
CA TRP A 54 -20.85 7.30 -8.99
C TRP A 54 -21.19 8.79 -9.04
N ASP A 55 -22.24 9.15 -9.77
CA ASP A 55 -22.84 10.48 -9.78
C ASP A 55 -23.50 10.83 -8.44
N SER A 56 -23.96 9.82 -7.70
CA SER A 56 -24.56 9.94 -6.36
C SER A 56 -24.12 8.81 -5.43
N ALA A 57 -24.43 8.94 -4.14
CA ALA A 57 -24.18 7.89 -3.15
C ALA A 57 -25.26 6.80 -3.12
N GLU A 58 -26.36 6.96 -3.85
CA GLU A 58 -27.52 6.04 -3.78
C GLU A 58 -27.20 4.62 -4.26
N PRO A 59 -26.46 4.41 -5.36
CA PRO A 59 -26.07 3.06 -5.80
C PRO A 59 -25.23 2.28 -4.77
N PHE A 60 -24.56 2.99 -3.86
CA PHE A 60 -23.73 2.39 -2.80
C PHE A 60 -24.55 1.93 -1.58
N LYS A 61 -25.85 2.26 -1.53
CA LYS A 61 -26.76 1.88 -0.43
C LYS A 61 -27.60 0.64 -0.74
N VAL A 62 -27.48 0.07 -1.94
CA VAL A 62 -28.37 -1.00 -2.42
C VAL A 62 -28.37 -2.27 -1.55
N LEU A 63 -27.26 -2.56 -0.87
CA LEU A 63 -27.14 -3.68 0.08
C LEU A 63 -27.26 -3.25 1.56
N GLY A 64 -27.49 -1.96 1.81
CA GLY A 64 -27.58 -1.39 3.15
C GLY A 64 -26.22 -1.20 3.83
N ARG A 65 -26.28 -1.06 5.15
CA ARG A 65 -25.11 -0.89 6.01
C ARG A 65 -24.50 -2.27 6.35
N PRO A 66 -23.18 -2.47 6.21
CA PRO A 66 -22.54 -3.69 6.64
C PRO A 66 -22.34 -3.71 8.16
N ASN A 67 -22.29 -4.89 8.75
CA ASN A 67 -22.07 -5.02 10.19
C ASN A 67 -20.61 -4.74 10.60
N LEU A 68 -19.64 -5.01 9.71
CA LEU A 68 -18.21 -4.88 10.00
C LEU A 68 -17.57 -3.74 9.23
N PHE A 69 -17.46 -3.84 7.90
CA PHE A 69 -16.76 -2.85 7.09
C PHE A 69 -17.14 -2.88 5.60
N PHE A 70 -16.80 -1.79 4.91
CA PHE A 70 -16.75 -1.75 3.45
C PHE A 70 -15.33 -2.03 2.94
N GLY A 71 -15.19 -2.93 1.98
CA GLY A 71 -13.99 -3.14 1.19
C GLY A 71 -14.09 -2.41 -0.16
N VAL A 72 -13.03 -1.74 -0.62
CA VAL A 72 -13.02 -1.08 -1.95
C VAL A 72 -11.77 -1.43 -2.74
N ALA A 73 -11.99 -1.82 -4.00
CA ALA A 73 -10.93 -1.97 -4.99
C ALA A 73 -11.35 -1.40 -6.34
N ALA A 74 -10.37 -0.97 -7.14
CA ALA A 74 -10.64 -0.59 -8.53
C ALA A 74 -11.00 -1.78 -9.43
N GLY A 75 -10.73 -3.02 -8.97
CA GLY A 75 -10.82 -4.25 -9.75
C GLY A 75 -9.44 -4.88 -9.99
N ASN A 76 -9.37 -5.74 -11.00
CA ASN A 76 -8.18 -6.47 -11.45
C ASN A 76 -7.16 -5.59 -12.17
N MET A 77 -7.59 -4.41 -12.63
CA MET A 77 -6.73 -3.43 -13.29
C MET A 77 -6.94 -2.04 -12.71
N ASP A 78 -5.89 -1.22 -12.75
CA ASP A 78 -5.96 0.20 -12.39
C ASP A 78 -6.99 0.93 -13.25
N SER A 79 -7.84 1.75 -12.63
CA SER A 79 -8.94 2.42 -13.33
C SER A 79 -8.49 3.35 -14.45
N MET A 80 -7.30 3.95 -14.32
CA MET A 80 -6.77 4.83 -15.35
C MET A 80 -6.20 4.03 -16.53
N ILE A 81 -5.47 2.94 -16.25
CA ILE A 81 -4.94 2.05 -17.30
C ILE A 81 -6.07 1.38 -18.08
N ASN A 82 -7.18 1.09 -17.40
CA ASN A 82 -8.37 0.57 -18.05
C ASN A 82 -8.95 1.57 -19.06
N ARG A 83 -9.09 2.82 -18.64
CA ARG A 83 -9.80 3.83 -19.43
C ARG A 83 -8.94 4.52 -20.49
N TYR A 84 -7.62 4.50 -20.35
CA TYR A 84 -6.72 5.25 -21.22
C TYR A 84 -5.55 4.39 -21.73
N THR A 85 -5.12 4.64 -22.95
CA THR A 85 -3.87 4.11 -23.51
C THR A 85 -2.66 4.83 -22.92
N ALA A 86 -1.45 4.27 -23.14
CA ALA A 86 -0.20 4.92 -22.75
C ALA A 86 -0.08 6.34 -23.34
N ASP A 87 -0.59 6.57 -24.55
CA ASP A 87 -0.64 7.90 -25.19
C ASP A 87 -1.77 8.81 -24.66
N ARG A 88 -2.39 8.46 -23.53
CA ARG A 88 -3.50 9.19 -22.89
C ARG A 88 -4.76 9.30 -23.76
N LYS A 89 -4.93 8.41 -24.74
CA LYS A 89 -6.18 8.33 -25.52
C LYS A 89 -7.19 7.47 -24.77
N ARG A 90 -8.44 7.92 -24.73
CA ARG A 90 -9.53 7.16 -24.10
C ARG A 90 -9.80 5.88 -24.90
N ARG A 91 -9.97 4.76 -24.20
CA ARG A 91 -10.43 3.50 -24.78
C ARG A 91 -11.95 3.52 -24.91
N ASN A 92 -12.47 2.80 -25.90
CA ASN A 92 -13.91 2.66 -26.12
C ASN A 92 -14.48 1.42 -25.42
N ASP A 93 -13.61 0.54 -24.95
CA ASP A 93 -13.91 -0.75 -24.37
C ASP A 93 -13.24 -0.93 -22.99
N ASP A 94 -13.83 -1.80 -22.18
CA ASP A 94 -13.28 -2.25 -20.90
C ASP A 94 -13.46 -3.77 -20.78
N ALA A 95 -12.35 -4.50 -20.80
CA ALA A 95 -12.33 -5.97 -20.77
C ALA A 95 -12.93 -6.58 -19.48
N TYR A 96 -13.11 -5.78 -18.42
CA TYR A 96 -13.68 -6.21 -17.15
C TYR A 96 -15.11 -5.70 -16.94
N THR A 97 -15.74 -5.15 -17.99
CA THR A 97 -17.12 -4.70 -17.98
C THR A 97 -18.00 -5.65 -18.81
N PRO A 98 -19.24 -5.95 -18.41
CA PRO A 98 -20.13 -6.78 -19.22
C PRO A 98 -20.32 -6.18 -20.62
N GLY A 99 -20.17 -7.02 -21.66
CA GLY A 99 -20.26 -6.57 -23.05
C GLY A 99 -19.09 -5.70 -23.53
N ASN A 100 -18.01 -5.62 -22.75
CA ASN A 100 -16.86 -4.74 -22.99
C ASN A 100 -17.24 -3.25 -23.08
N GLU A 101 -18.32 -2.82 -22.44
CA GLU A 101 -18.75 -1.43 -22.47
C GLU A 101 -17.73 -0.52 -21.80
N GLY A 102 -17.29 0.55 -22.47
CA GLY A 102 -16.48 1.59 -21.83
C GLY A 102 -17.25 2.37 -20.76
N ASP A 103 -16.52 3.13 -19.96
CA ASP A 103 -17.08 4.14 -19.04
C ASP A 103 -18.01 3.65 -17.93
N LYS A 104 -17.85 2.40 -17.48
CA LYS A 104 -18.55 1.88 -16.28
C LYS A 104 -17.74 1.98 -14.99
N ARG A 105 -16.57 2.60 -15.03
CA ARG A 105 -15.70 2.85 -13.88
C ARG A 105 -15.18 4.29 -13.89
N PRO A 106 -15.15 4.99 -12.75
CA PRO A 106 -14.56 6.31 -12.66
C PRO A 106 -13.04 6.25 -12.71
N ASP A 107 -12.44 7.36 -13.17
CA ASP A 107 -11.02 7.61 -12.98
C ASP A 107 -10.68 7.62 -11.49
N ARG A 108 -9.66 6.87 -11.08
CA ARG A 108 -9.26 6.68 -9.68
C ARG A 108 -10.40 6.12 -8.83
N ALA A 109 -10.95 5.01 -9.31
CA ALA A 109 -12.14 4.38 -8.76
C ALA A 109 -12.10 4.21 -7.23
N VAL A 110 -10.95 3.82 -6.66
CA VAL A 110 -10.83 3.63 -5.20
C VAL A 110 -11.15 4.93 -4.45
N ILE A 111 -10.67 6.08 -4.94
CA ILE A 111 -10.92 7.38 -4.31
C ILE A 111 -12.40 7.75 -4.43
N VAL A 112 -12.96 7.64 -5.63
CA VAL A 112 -14.35 8.03 -5.91
C VAL A 112 -15.33 7.17 -5.12
N TYR A 113 -15.17 5.84 -5.15
CA TYR A 113 -16.03 4.91 -4.43
C TYR A 113 -15.91 5.09 -2.91
N SER A 114 -14.69 5.31 -2.40
CA SER A 114 -14.48 5.63 -0.99
C SER A 114 -15.22 6.90 -0.57
N GLN A 115 -15.21 7.95 -1.39
CA GLN A 115 -15.94 9.19 -1.10
C GLN A 115 -17.45 8.98 -1.09
N ARG A 116 -17.99 8.20 -2.03
CA ARG A 116 -19.43 7.86 -2.06
C ARG A 116 -19.86 7.01 -0.86
N LEU A 117 -19.02 6.08 -0.44
CA LEU A 117 -19.26 5.32 0.80
C LEU A 117 -19.19 6.22 2.04
N ARG A 118 -18.26 7.18 2.11
CA ARG A 118 -18.22 8.15 3.20
C ARG A 118 -19.41 9.11 3.21
N GLU A 119 -20.00 9.39 2.05
CA GLU A 119 -21.24 10.15 1.91
C GLU A 119 -22.45 9.35 2.40
N ALA A 120 -22.55 8.07 2.03
CA ALA A 120 -23.64 7.18 2.45
C ALA A 120 -23.55 6.73 3.93
N TYR A 121 -22.35 6.38 4.39
CA TYR A 121 -22.08 5.69 5.64
C TYR A 121 -20.76 6.19 6.27
N ARG A 122 -20.78 7.42 6.79
CA ARG A 122 -19.60 8.11 7.31
C ARG A 122 -18.81 7.33 8.37
N ASP A 123 -19.52 6.65 9.25
CA ASP A 123 -19.03 6.00 10.47
C ASP A 123 -18.69 4.52 10.30
N VAL A 124 -18.96 3.93 9.13
CA VAL A 124 -18.60 2.54 8.85
C VAL A 124 -17.09 2.44 8.55
N PRO A 125 -16.38 1.47 9.13
CA PRO A 125 -14.99 1.19 8.76
C PRO A 125 -14.82 0.99 7.24
N LEU A 126 -13.80 1.63 6.68
CA LEU A 126 -13.51 1.60 5.25
C LEU A 126 -12.09 1.06 5.01
N VAL A 127 -12.04 -0.10 4.37
CA VAL A 127 -10.80 -0.79 4.02
C VAL A 127 -10.63 -0.73 2.50
N ILE A 128 -9.45 -0.32 2.04
CA ILE A 128 -9.14 -0.23 0.60
C ILE A 128 -8.01 -1.20 0.23
N GLY A 129 -8.04 -1.70 -1.01
CA GLY A 129 -7.05 -2.67 -1.47
C GLY A 129 -7.00 -2.80 -2.99
N GLY A 130 -6.39 -3.89 -3.44
CA GLY A 130 -6.14 -4.15 -4.85
C GLY A 130 -4.98 -3.36 -5.43
N ILE A 131 -4.74 -3.51 -6.73
CA ILE A 131 -3.58 -2.96 -7.44
C ILE A 131 -3.52 -1.43 -7.30
N GLU A 132 -4.64 -0.75 -7.55
CA GLU A 132 -4.70 0.72 -7.54
C GLU A 132 -4.36 1.31 -6.16
N ALA A 133 -4.89 0.74 -5.06
CA ALA A 133 -4.58 1.22 -3.72
C ALA A 133 -3.14 0.87 -3.34
N SER A 134 -2.74 -0.38 -3.57
CA SER A 134 -1.42 -0.91 -3.21
C SER A 134 -0.28 -0.10 -3.82
N LEU A 135 -0.36 0.21 -5.11
CA LEU A 135 0.69 0.97 -5.81
C LEU A 135 0.75 2.44 -5.38
N ARG A 136 -0.34 2.98 -4.82
CA ARG A 136 -0.49 4.39 -4.44
C ARG A 136 -0.42 4.61 -2.91
N ARG A 137 0.12 3.62 -2.18
CA ARG A 137 0.19 3.59 -0.70
C ARG A 137 1.09 4.67 -0.09
N ILE A 138 2.10 5.14 -0.82
CA ILE A 138 2.93 6.30 -0.45
C ILE A 138 2.81 7.41 -1.50
N ALA A 139 3.56 8.50 -1.34
CA ALA A 139 3.75 9.48 -2.40
C ALA A 139 4.24 8.80 -3.68
N HIS A 140 3.57 9.06 -4.78
CA HIS A 140 3.80 8.37 -6.05
C HIS A 140 3.70 9.35 -7.21
N TYR A 141 4.49 9.12 -8.24
CA TYR A 141 4.33 9.82 -9.50
C TYR A 141 3.09 9.32 -10.23
N ASP A 142 2.22 10.24 -10.60
CA ASP A 142 1.02 9.98 -11.36
C ASP A 142 1.23 10.40 -12.82
N TYR A 143 1.40 9.40 -13.69
CA TYR A 143 1.65 9.59 -15.11
C TYR A 143 0.56 10.43 -15.81
N TRP A 144 -0.70 10.28 -15.39
CA TRP A 144 -1.86 10.90 -16.05
C TRP A 144 -1.93 12.40 -15.83
N SER A 145 -1.58 12.87 -14.62
CA SER A 145 -1.55 14.30 -14.29
C SER A 145 -0.16 14.92 -14.30
N ASP A 146 0.88 14.12 -14.60
CA ASP A 146 2.29 14.52 -14.63
C ASP A 146 2.75 15.19 -13.32
N LYS A 147 2.37 14.58 -12.19
CA LYS A 147 2.58 15.15 -10.85
C LYS A 147 2.87 14.06 -9.83
N VAL A 148 3.66 14.41 -8.83
CA VAL A 148 3.76 13.60 -7.59
C VAL A 148 2.53 13.86 -6.73
N ARG A 149 1.74 12.81 -6.52
CA ARG A 149 0.56 12.81 -5.66
C ARG A 149 0.90 12.25 -4.28
N ARG A 150 0.12 12.67 -3.29
CA ARG A 150 0.17 12.11 -1.94
C ARG A 150 -0.37 10.68 -1.91
N SER A 151 -0.25 10.01 -0.77
CA SER A 151 -0.80 8.67 -0.57
C SER A 151 -2.31 8.63 -0.82
N ILE A 152 -2.80 7.58 -1.47
CA ILE A 152 -4.21 7.37 -1.72
C ILE A 152 -5.05 7.36 -0.43
N LEU A 153 -4.47 6.94 0.70
CA LEU A 153 -5.12 6.95 2.01
C LEU A 153 -5.62 8.35 2.41
N LEU A 154 -4.88 9.41 2.03
CA LEU A 154 -5.25 10.80 2.34
C LEU A 154 -6.36 11.32 1.42
N ASP A 155 -6.43 10.82 0.18
CA ASP A 155 -7.44 11.19 -0.81
C ASP A 155 -8.76 10.42 -0.60
N SER A 156 -8.68 9.13 -0.26
CA SER A 156 -9.84 8.25 -0.03
C SER A 156 -10.44 8.39 1.36
N ARG A 157 -9.64 8.83 2.35
CA ARG A 157 -9.99 8.83 3.78
C ARG A 157 -10.40 7.44 4.29
N ALA A 158 -9.77 6.40 3.76
CA ALA A 158 -9.91 5.04 4.27
C ALA A 158 -9.22 4.88 5.63
N ASP A 159 -9.73 3.96 6.44
CA ASP A 159 -9.19 3.68 7.79
C ASP A 159 -7.95 2.78 7.74
N LEU A 160 -7.91 1.90 6.73
CA LEU A 160 -6.84 0.94 6.50
C LEU A 160 -6.71 0.63 5.00
N LEU A 161 -5.46 0.46 4.54
CA LEU A 161 -5.13 0.00 3.21
C LEU A 161 -4.44 -1.35 3.32
N LEU A 162 -4.87 -2.33 2.53
CA LEU A 162 -4.22 -3.62 2.37
C LEU A 162 -3.39 -3.65 1.09
N TYR A 163 -2.17 -4.17 1.15
CA TYR A 163 -1.27 -4.29 0.01
C TYR A 163 -0.49 -5.61 0.01
N GLY A 164 -0.12 -6.07 -1.20
CA GLY A 164 0.42 -7.41 -1.39
C GLY A 164 -0.71 -8.46 -1.37
N ASN A 165 -0.39 -9.67 -0.92
CA ASN A 165 -1.38 -10.72 -0.66
C ASN A 165 -2.13 -10.38 0.64
N ALA A 166 -3.44 -10.11 0.51
CA ALA A 166 -4.26 -9.51 1.56
C ALA A 166 -5.13 -10.53 2.31
N GLU A 167 -5.09 -11.81 1.92
CA GLU A 167 -5.96 -12.90 2.38
C GLU A 167 -5.91 -13.03 3.90
N ARG A 168 -4.72 -13.22 4.48
CA ARG A 168 -4.56 -13.33 5.94
C ARG A 168 -5.00 -12.06 6.66
N ALA A 169 -4.58 -10.90 6.15
CA ALA A 169 -4.83 -9.63 6.81
C ALA A 169 -6.32 -9.25 6.79
N ILE A 170 -7.05 -9.51 5.69
CA ILE A 170 -8.49 -9.20 5.62
C ILE A 170 -9.33 -10.15 6.48
N VAL A 171 -8.93 -11.43 6.58
CA VAL A 171 -9.55 -12.41 7.48
C VAL A 171 -9.34 -11.99 8.95
N ASP A 172 -8.11 -11.60 9.33
CA ASP A 172 -7.81 -11.10 10.66
C ASP A 172 -8.62 -9.84 11.00
N ILE A 173 -8.72 -8.89 10.06
CA ILE A 173 -9.55 -7.69 10.23
C ILE A 173 -11.01 -8.08 10.48
N ALA A 174 -11.57 -8.98 9.65
CA ALA A 174 -12.96 -9.39 9.78
C ALA A 174 -13.25 -10.03 11.14
N HIS A 175 -12.42 -10.97 11.59
CA HIS A 175 -12.57 -11.63 12.90
C HIS A 175 -12.40 -10.65 14.07
N ARG A 176 -11.41 -9.74 14.02
CA ARG A 176 -11.19 -8.75 15.08
C ARG A 176 -12.36 -7.77 15.20
N LEU A 177 -12.87 -7.27 14.07
CA LEU A 177 -14.03 -6.38 14.04
C LEU A 177 -15.30 -7.11 14.51
N ALA A 178 -15.49 -8.38 14.14
CA ALA A 178 -16.59 -9.20 14.64
C ALA A 178 -16.48 -9.44 16.17
N GLY A 179 -15.26 -9.52 16.69
CA GLY A 179 -14.97 -9.52 18.13
C GLY A 179 -15.18 -8.16 18.83
N GLY A 180 -15.61 -7.13 18.11
CA GLY A 180 -15.86 -5.79 18.65
C GLY A 180 -14.63 -4.89 18.71
N GLU A 181 -13.50 -5.30 18.12
CA GLU A 181 -12.32 -4.44 18.07
C GLU A 181 -12.53 -3.28 17.07
N PRO A 182 -12.34 -2.03 17.51
CA PRO A 182 -12.47 -0.88 16.60
C PRO A 182 -11.36 -0.85 15.54
N ILE A 183 -11.69 -0.64 14.26
CA ILE A 183 -10.73 -0.64 13.14
C ILE A 183 -9.46 0.21 13.36
N HIS A 184 -9.57 1.31 14.10
CA HIS A 184 -8.45 2.21 14.35
C HIS A 184 -7.39 1.69 15.34
N THR A 185 -7.65 0.57 16.05
CA THR A 185 -6.67 -0.10 16.93
C THR A 185 -5.92 -1.22 16.22
N VAL A 186 -6.44 -1.70 15.08
CA VAL A 186 -5.80 -2.72 14.23
C VAL A 186 -4.61 -2.09 13.50
N ARG A 187 -3.43 -2.14 14.11
CA ARG A 187 -2.21 -1.44 13.65
C ARG A 187 -0.98 -2.33 13.53
N ASP A 188 -1.12 -3.61 13.83
CA ASP A 188 -0.06 -4.61 13.96
C ASP A 188 -0.02 -5.61 12.78
N LEU A 189 -1.03 -5.58 11.89
CA LEU A 189 -1.13 -6.52 10.78
C LEU A 189 -0.13 -6.20 9.66
N ARG A 190 0.57 -7.23 9.20
CA ARG A 190 1.46 -7.15 8.02
C ARG A 190 0.65 -6.87 6.76
N GLY A 191 1.27 -6.22 5.78
CA GLY A 191 0.61 -5.85 4.52
C GLY A 191 -0.46 -4.78 4.69
N THR A 192 -0.43 -4.02 5.78
CA THR A 192 -1.36 -2.90 6.00
C THR A 192 -0.66 -1.56 6.02
N ALA A 193 -1.40 -0.52 5.64
CA ALA A 193 -0.98 0.87 5.75
C ALA A 193 -2.11 1.75 6.29
N PHE A 194 -1.77 2.77 7.06
CA PHE A 194 -2.74 3.66 7.69
C PHE A 194 -2.18 5.04 7.97
N VAL A 195 -3.06 5.99 8.22
CA VAL A 195 -2.70 7.38 8.54
C VAL A 195 -2.71 7.58 10.06
N ARG A 196 -1.73 8.31 10.55
CA ARG A 196 -1.58 8.68 11.96
C ARG A 196 -0.95 10.07 12.10
N LYS A 197 -0.90 10.61 13.31
CA LYS A 197 -0.34 11.95 13.56
C LYS A 197 1.16 11.95 13.84
N ARG A 198 1.66 10.96 14.59
CA ARG A 198 3.05 10.92 15.10
C ARG A 198 3.47 9.49 15.41
N ILE A 199 4.74 9.13 15.23
CA ILE A 199 5.41 7.86 15.63
C ILE A 199 4.94 7.38 17.02
N PRO A 200 4.54 6.10 17.20
CA PRO A 200 4.00 5.64 18.48
C PRO A 200 5.12 5.60 19.52
N ALA A 201 4.74 5.66 20.81
CA ALA A 201 5.70 5.43 21.87
C ALA A 201 6.32 4.02 21.74
N GLY A 202 7.61 3.89 22.04
CA GLY A 202 8.36 2.63 21.91
C GLY A 202 8.91 2.32 20.52
N TRP A 203 8.65 3.19 19.54
CA TRP A 203 9.26 3.09 18.20
C TRP A 203 10.36 4.12 17.99
N GLU A 204 11.46 3.67 17.39
CA GLU A 204 12.56 4.53 16.96
C GLU A 204 12.53 4.71 15.44
N ALA A 205 12.63 5.97 15.00
CA ALA A 205 12.66 6.31 13.59
C ALA A 205 14.11 6.37 13.10
N ILE A 206 14.46 5.47 12.20
CA ILE A 206 15.73 5.54 11.48
C ILE A 206 15.51 6.49 10.30
N ASP A 207 16.26 7.58 10.29
CA ASP A 207 16.15 8.60 9.27
C ASP A 207 16.85 8.17 7.98
N SER A 208 16.06 7.97 6.92
CA SER A 208 16.54 7.68 5.56
C SER A 208 16.09 8.78 4.60
N THR A 209 16.11 10.04 5.05
CA THR A 209 15.70 11.20 4.24
C THR A 209 16.83 11.84 3.46
N SER A 210 18.10 11.51 3.76
CA SER A 210 19.28 12.02 3.08
C SER A 210 19.82 11.04 2.03
N ILE A 211 20.26 11.58 0.90
CA ILE A 211 20.96 10.81 -0.13
C ILE A 211 22.43 10.66 0.26
N ASP A 212 22.96 9.44 0.11
CA ASP A 212 24.39 9.18 0.27
C ASP A 212 25.19 10.06 -0.70
N ILE A 213 26.14 10.83 -0.17
CA ILE A 213 27.10 11.57 -1.00
C ILE A 213 28.12 10.56 -1.49
N VAL A 214 28.10 10.27 -2.80
CA VAL A 214 29.13 9.41 -3.42
C VAL A 214 30.46 10.14 -3.30
N GLY A 215 31.31 9.65 -2.39
CA GLY A 215 32.68 10.13 -2.24
C GLY A 215 33.53 9.83 -3.48
N PRO A 216 34.77 10.37 -3.54
CA PRO A 216 35.71 10.02 -4.59
C PRO A 216 35.91 8.50 -4.64
N ILE A 217 35.69 7.90 -5.82
CA ILE A 217 35.98 6.50 -6.06
C ILE A 217 37.50 6.35 -6.00
N SER A 218 38.01 5.57 -5.04
CA SER A 218 39.42 5.21 -5.01
C SER A 218 39.81 4.58 -6.34
N ALA A 219 40.82 5.14 -7.01
CA ALA A 219 41.34 4.54 -8.24
C ALA A 219 41.70 3.07 -7.96
N PRO A 220 41.23 2.10 -8.77
CA PRO A 220 41.62 0.72 -8.58
C PRO A 220 43.14 0.64 -8.63
N VAL A 221 43.74 0.11 -7.56
CA VAL A 221 45.19 -0.09 -7.49
C VAL A 221 45.55 -1.04 -8.64
N ASN A 222 46.45 -0.60 -9.52
CA ASN A 222 46.88 -1.42 -10.63
C ASN A 222 47.51 -2.72 -10.06
N PRO A 223 46.98 -3.91 -10.38
CA PRO A 223 47.41 -5.18 -9.80
C PRO A 223 48.84 -5.58 -10.19
N TYR A 224 49.48 -4.86 -11.11
CA TYR A 224 50.88 -5.04 -11.51
C TYR A 224 51.84 -4.04 -10.85
N ILE A 225 51.36 -3.22 -9.91
CA ILE A 225 52.24 -2.46 -9.03
C ILE A 225 52.91 -3.46 -8.07
N ASP A 226 54.22 -3.58 -8.17
CA ASP A 226 55.04 -4.37 -7.26
C ASP A 226 54.97 -3.77 -5.85
N THR A 227 54.13 -4.34 -4.99
CA THR A 227 54.05 -3.98 -3.56
C THR A 227 55.25 -4.51 -2.76
N GLY A 228 56.18 -5.21 -3.41
CA GLY A 228 57.35 -5.86 -2.80
C GLY A 228 58.67 -5.07 -2.90
N SER A 229 58.75 -4.00 -3.70
CA SER A 229 59.96 -3.16 -3.77
C SER A 229 59.86 -1.97 -2.79
N ALA A 230 60.57 -2.13 -1.68
CA ALA A 230 60.72 -1.12 -0.64
C ALA A 230 61.22 0.23 -1.19
N SER A 231 60.37 1.25 -1.12
CA SER A 231 60.83 2.57 -0.67
C SER A 231 60.12 2.89 0.64
N CYS A 232 60.62 2.31 1.73
CA CYS A 232 60.52 2.91 3.05
C CYS A 232 61.33 4.22 3.04
N ALA A 233 60.84 5.23 2.32
CA ALA A 233 61.30 6.60 2.48
C ALA A 233 60.60 7.13 3.73
N THR A 234 61.33 7.13 4.85
CA THR A 234 61.03 7.91 6.05
C THR A 234 61.04 9.40 5.71
N THR A 235 59.99 9.86 5.03
CA THR A 235 59.59 11.26 5.05
C THR A 235 58.30 11.33 5.87
N VAL A 236 58.50 11.34 7.19
CA VAL A 236 57.47 11.78 8.13
C VAL A 236 57.36 13.31 7.98
N ALA A 237 56.77 13.74 6.87
CA ALA A 237 56.40 15.12 6.64
C ALA A 237 54.88 15.23 6.76
N GLY A 238 54.43 15.36 8.01
CA GLY A 238 53.23 16.12 8.34
C GLY A 238 51.90 15.73 7.69
N ALA A 239 51.67 14.45 7.33
CA ALA A 239 50.31 13.99 7.16
C ALA A 239 49.72 13.80 8.56
N ALA A 240 48.99 14.81 9.04
CA ALA A 240 48.13 14.64 10.21
C ALA A 240 47.35 13.33 9.99
N LEU A 241 47.52 12.38 10.89
CA LEU A 241 46.60 11.25 11.00
C LEU A 241 45.22 11.89 11.18
N VAL A 242 44.44 11.96 10.10
CA VAL A 242 43.02 12.26 10.21
C VAL A 242 42.51 11.19 11.15
N ALA A 243 42.14 11.59 12.36
CA ALA A 243 41.62 10.68 13.36
C ALA A 243 40.54 9.87 12.65
N ALA A 244 40.75 8.57 12.54
CA ALA A 244 39.78 7.70 11.89
C ALA A 244 38.47 7.89 12.66
N GLU A 245 37.52 8.60 12.07
CA GLU A 245 36.20 8.69 12.65
C GLU A 245 35.68 7.25 12.70
N PRO A 246 35.35 6.73 13.88
CA PRO A 246 34.80 5.39 13.95
C PRO A 246 33.53 5.38 13.10
N VAL A 247 33.58 4.66 11.98
CA VAL A 247 32.37 4.32 11.23
C VAL A 247 31.55 3.51 12.21
N THR A 248 30.56 4.17 12.79
CA THR A 248 29.60 3.50 13.64
C THR A 248 28.78 2.68 12.66
N LEU A 249 29.14 1.40 12.51
CA LEU A 249 28.22 0.45 11.92
C LEU A 249 26.95 0.63 12.75
N VAL A 250 25.87 1.09 12.11
CA VAL A 250 24.53 0.94 12.65
C VAL A 250 24.22 -0.55 12.56
N GLY A 251 24.97 -1.34 13.32
CA GLY A 251 24.60 -2.69 13.68
C GLY A 251 23.22 -2.59 14.29
N ALA A 252 22.33 -3.50 13.88
CA ALA A 252 20.97 -3.62 14.37
C ALA A 252 20.93 -3.22 15.85
N ALA A 253 20.31 -2.08 16.14
CA ALA A 253 20.38 -1.46 17.45
C ALA A 253 20.11 -2.53 18.51
N GLY A 254 21.12 -2.78 19.34
CA GLY A 254 21.05 -3.66 20.49
C GLY A 254 20.14 -3.02 21.52
N GLY A 255 18.84 -3.22 21.34
CA GLY A 255 17.77 -2.77 22.23
C GLY A 255 16.44 -3.28 21.69
N ALA A 256 15.58 -3.79 22.57
CA ALA A 256 14.27 -4.37 22.23
C ALA A 256 13.24 -3.35 21.64
N ALA A 257 13.69 -2.20 21.14
CA ALA A 257 12.85 -1.15 20.57
C ALA A 257 12.47 -1.49 19.11
N GLN A 258 11.20 -1.28 18.77
CA GLN A 258 10.71 -1.48 17.41
C GLN A 258 11.23 -0.34 16.53
N THR A 259 11.80 -0.63 15.35
CA THR A 259 12.36 0.40 14.46
C THR A 259 11.52 0.58 13.21
N VAL A 260 11.34 1.83 12.79
CA VAL A 260 10.64 2.23 11.57
C VAL A 260 11.56 3.07 10.69
N LEU A 261 11.56 2.85 9.39
CA LEU A 261 12.35 3.65 8.45
C LEU A 261 11.54 4.86 8.00
N ARG A 262 12.07 6.06 8.23
CA ARG A 262 11.50 7.30 7.74
C ARG A 262 12.00 7.58 6.32
N ILE A 263 11.08 7.64 5.37
CA ILE A 263 11.38 8.01 3.97
C ILE A 263 11.14 9.52 3.75
N PRO A 264 11.74 10.13 2.71
CA PRO A 264 11.51 11.54 2.37
C PRO A 264 10.03 11.93 2.36
N ALA A 265 9.72 13.07 2.95
CA ALA A 265 8.36 13.59 3.07
C ALA A 265 7.74 13.89 1.69
N TYR A 266 6.41 13.87 1.60
CA TYR A 266 5.68 14.19 0.38
C TYR A 266 6.12 15.52 -0.23
N GLU A 267 6.27 16.54 0.60
CA GLU A 267 6.65 17.90 0.22
C GLU A 267 8.04 17.93 -0.42
N GLN A 268 8.97 17.11 0.09
CA GLN A 268 10.33 16.99 -0.43
C GLN A 268 10.35 16.25 -1.77
N VAL A 269 9.71 15.07 -1.84
CA VAL A 269 9.69 14.26 -3.08
C VAL A 269 8.88 14.89 -4.20
N LYS A 270 7.96 15.81 -3.87
CA LYS A 270 7.23 16.60 -4.86
C LYS A 270 8.12 17.63 -5.56
N SER A 271 9.09 18.21 -4.85
CA SER A 271 9.98 19.25 -5.37
C SER A 271 11.31 18.72 -5.90
N ASP A 272 11.75 17.54 -5.45
CA ASP A 272 13.08 17.00 -5.75
C ASP A 272 12.97 15.57 -6.31
N SER A 273 13.38 15.40 -7.57
CA SER A 273 13.36 14.12 -8.28
C SER A 273 14.37 13.11 -7.74
N ALA A 274 15.50 13.56 -7.19
CA ALA A 274 16.50 12.70 -6.57
C ALA A 274 15.97 12.13 -5.25
N LEU A 275 15.30 12.95 -4.42
CA LEU A 275 14.63 12.47 -3.21
C LEU A 275 13.44 11.55 -3.53
N TYR A 276 12.71 11.81 -4.62
CA TYR A 276 11.69 10.88 -5.10
C TYR A 276 12.29 9.51 -5.48
N ALA A 277 13.37 9.51 -6.26
CA ALA A 277 14.08 8.28 -6.62
C ALA A 277 14.64 7.55 -5.39
N HIS A 278 15.15 8.29 -4.41
CA HIS A 278 15.63 7.75 -3.14
C HIS A 278 14.51 7.09 -2.32
N ALA A 279 13.37 7.77 -2.15
CA ALA A 279 12.20 7.22 -1.48
C ALA A 279 11.70 5.94 -2.17
N SER A 280 11.66 5.94 -3.51
CA SER A 280 11.32 4.76 -4.30
C SER A 280 12.31 3.61 -4.07
N ARG A 281 13.62 3.89 -4.09
CA ARG A 281 14.65 2.88 -3.79
C ARG A 281 14.46 2.24 -2.41
N ILE A 282 14.17 3.04 -1.38
CA ILE A 282 13.91 2.53 -0.03
C ILE A 282 12.68 1.62 -0.05
N LEU A 283 11.56 2.08 -0.63
CA LEU A 283 10.34 1.27 -0.73
C LEU A 283 10.61 -0.11 -1.36
N HIS A 284 11.39 -0.16 -2.45
CA HIS A 284 11.70 -1.42 -3.12
C HIS A 284 12.66 -2.32 -2.32
N LYS A 285 13.59 -1.74 -1.56
CA LYS A 285 14.46 -2.50 -0.65
C LYS A 285 13.67 -3.18 0.47
N GLU A 286 12.65 -2.50 0.98
CA GLU A 286 11.79 -2.99 2.07
C GLU A 286 10.59 -3.81 1.56
N THR A 287 10.71 -4.46 0.40
CA THR A 287 9.66 -5.33 -0.16
C THR A 287 9.80 -6.80 0.29
N ASN A 288 11.00 -7.25 0.71
CA ASN A 288 11.18 -8.62 1.17
C ASN A 288 10.57 -8.81 2.58
N PRO A 289 9.54 -9.64 2.74
CA PRO A 289 8.81 -9.73 4.00
C PRO A 289 9.63 -10.30 5.16
N TYR A 290 10.71 -11.04 4.91
CA TYR A 290 11.50 -11.64 5.99
C TYR A 290 12.46 -10.67 6.69
N ASN A 291 12.79 -9.55 6.05
CA ASN A 291 13.73 -8.56 6.59
C ASN A 291 13.27 -7.11 6.47
N ALA A 292 12.14 -6.87 5.80
CA ALA A 292 11.58 -5.54 5.63
C ALA A 292 11.19 -4.91 6.97
N ARG A 293 11.56 -3.64 7.11
CA ARG A 293 11.14 -2.79 8.21
C ARG A 293 9.86 -2.05 7.83
N PRO A 294 9.00 -1.71 8.80
CA PRO A 294 7.93 -0.75 8.58
C PRO A 294 8.48 0.57 8.05
N LEU A 295 7.69 1.23 7.20
CA LEU A 295 8.02 2.53 6.62
C LEU A 295 7.08 3.61 7.17
N VAL A 296 7.59 4.83 7.29
CA VAL A 296 6.78 6.01 7.59
C VAL A 296 7.15 7.16 6.65
N GLN A 297 6.12 7.81 6.10
CA GLN A 297 6.27 9.00 5.27
C GLN A 297 5.44 10.15 5.82
N ALA A 298 6.05 11.33 5.98
CA ALA A 298 5.32 12.53 6.34
C ALA A 298 4.55 13.09 5.14
N HIS A 299 3.32 13.56 5.39
CA HIS A 299 2.43 14.25 4.46
C HIS A 299 1.78 15.42 5.23
N GLY A 300 2.44 16.56 5.27
CA GLY A 300 2.04 17.71 6.08
C GLY A 300 2.02 17.41 7.58
N ASP A 301 0.85 17.51 8.22
CA ASP A 301 0.63 17.30 9.65
C ASP A 301 0.39 15.83 10.04
N ARG A 302 0.46 14.92 9.05
CA ARG A 302 0.14 13.51 9.19
C ARG A 302 1.27 12.63 8.68
N GLU A 303 1.29 11.41 9.17
CA GLU A 303 2.21 10.35 8.79
C GLU A 303 1.42 9.20 8.17
N VAL A 304 1.90 8.73 7.03
CA VAL A 304 1.45 7.49 6.41
C VAL A 304 2.40 6.39 6.86
N TRP A 305 1.86 5.41 7.59
CA TRP A 305 2.57 4.27 8.13
C TRP A 305 2.30 3.04 7.29
N LEU A 306 3.34 2.28 6.96
CA LEU A 306 3.27 1.00 6.28
C LEU A 306 3.87 -0.05 7.22
N ASN A 307 3.08 -1.03 7.63
CA ASN A 307 3.62 -2.22 8.27
C ASN A 307 4.44 -3.02 7.27
N ALA A 308 5.25 -3.96 7.75
CA ALA A 308 6.05 -4.82 6.88
C ALA A 308 5.16 -5.60 5.88
N PRO A 309 5.65 -5.95 4.68
CA PRO A 309 4.88 -6.67 3.67
C PRO A 309 4.31 -8.00 4.18
N PRO A 310 3.19 -8.48 3.64
CA PRO A 310 2.64 -9.76 4.04
C PRO A 310 3.63 -10.89 3.74
N ILE A 311 3.63 -11.92 4.59
CA ILE A 311 4.36 -13.17 4.28
C ILE A 311 3.59 -13.83 3.12
N PRO A 312 4.26 -14.41 2.11
CA PRO A 312 3.57 -15.15 1.06
C PRO A 312 2.70 -16.26 1.64
N LEU A 313 1.65 -16.64 0.92
CA LEU A 313 0.87 -17.82 1.29
C LEU A 313 1.71 -19.09 1.01
N GLU A 314 1.58 -20.08 1.88
CA GLU A 314 2.06 -21.43 1.57
C GLU A 314 1.13 -22.08 0.52
N THR A 315 1.58 -23.18 -0.09
CA THR A 315 0.84 -23.83 -1.18
C THR A 315 -0.57 -24.27 -0.77
N ASP A 316 -0.72 -24.84 0.42
CA ASP A 316 -2.00 -25.30 0.95
C ASP A 316 -2.95 -24.14 1.25
N GLU A 317 -2.43 -23.01 1.73
CA GLU A 317 -3.21 -21.79 1.91
C GLU A 317 -3.64 -21.19 0.56
N LEU A 318 -2.78 -21.24 -0.46
CA LEU A 318 -3.12 -20.75 -1.80
C LEU A 318 -4.20 -21.62 -2.46
N ASP A 319 -4.11 -22.95 -2.30
CA ASP A 319 -5.07 -23.90 -2.85
C ASP A 319 -6.44 -23.84 -2.13
N ALA A 320 -6.47 -23.35 -0.89
CA ALA A 320 -7.68 -23.18 -0.10
C ALA A 320 -8.46 -21.89 -0.43
N VAL A 321 -7.82 -20.93 -1.10
CA VAL A 321 -8.35 -19.59 -1.44
C VAL A 321 -9.11 -19.59 -2.76
#